data_AF-A0A9D1J7K6-F1
#
_entry.id   AF-A0A9D1J7K6-F1
#
_cell.length_a   1.000
_cell.length_b   1.000
_cell.length_c   1.000
_cell.angle_alpha   90.00
_cell.angle_beta   90.00
_cell.angle_gamma   90.00
#
_symmetry.space_group_name_H-M   'P 1'
#
loop_
_entity.id
_entity.type
_entity.pdbx_description
1 polymer ?
#
loop_
_entity_poly.entity_id
_entity_poly.type
_entity_poly.pdbx_seq_one_letter_code
_entity_poly.pdbx_strand_id
1 'polypeptide(L)'
;MKIELTDKTKMHTALSLADKGQFYDALCIFSQVDSYESMINRIMCLCQTEDSAYAVDVYRLAKQKYGLTHALYTDCMKLAENFSALKSVVQFCEPDRTVTLKYEGTIHADKSLLVNFYDEFDDNYPSPDLNYAGDTAMFDDPQYASNNFYDVKSVKYLESLRVNMERCYMEGDDEGAEKYARRLLDADTDHIPTLEAQISLALYREDYKKGVRFAKRLANTDGGSYASIGGAIEILFKVNDKRLRSTLKKLMTKALAVKEEATLYDLEDFVHIATVHLNDVEMAVQFAQQLYANFKNTSLEALKLCSMAFYNVGNLAMAQEAAFNLLRAVPEDCYAKVLCDYLKQNRPEEELTHFDSSARVFRHFFVPYKLLYFAGTQCYKYLQMPADSQTSEKLMFYIEPIIYNSKAMFLAGKSEEYYENLPFVAQVLGAFPFLDSHYLAFASRQLFSTLCDQGVAQVLVENLVRLHYDGKLFVCVTNAYNLVDFSVLGEFAENEAFIRAFATCVTIARRVETQALVDAYNTVKQFLSEKPKENVSNMLAYAMLKVCDISFDDNYLDEYFLHGDEKLYAKYIAESEKQTR
;
A
#
# COMPACT_ATOMS: atom_id res chain seq x y z
N MET A 1 -11.90 -36.32 14.81
CA MET A 1 -11.68 -35.44 15.97
C MET A 1 -10.66 -34.39 15.55
N LYS A 2 -11.08 -33.14 15.27
CA LYS A 2 -10.12 -32.05 15.04
C LYS A 2 -9.58 -31.65 16.41
N ILE A 3 -8.28 -31.77 16.63
CA ILE A 3 -7.63 -31.25 17.85
C ILE A 3 -7.60 -29.74 17.69
N GLU A 4 -8.43 -29.02 18.45
CA GLU A 4 -8.34 -27.56 18.54
C GLU A 4 -7.16 -27.20 19.45
N LEU A 5 -6.18 -26.49 18.90
CA LEU A 5 -5.05 -25.98 19.67
C LEU A 5 -5.51 -24.76 20.48
N THR A 6 -5.10 -24.70 21.75
CA THR A 6 -5.30 -23.49 22.56
C THR A 6 -4.50 -22.33 22.00
N ASP A 7 -4.93 -21.09 22.23
CA ASP A 7 -4.21 -19.89 21.76
C ASP A 7 -2.78 -19.82 22.31
N LYS A 8 -2.55 -20.30 23.53
CA LYS A 8 -1.21 -20.45 24.10
C LYS A 8 -0.34 -21.40 23.27
N THR A 9 -0.89 -22.54 22.86
CA THR A 9 -0.16 -23.50 22.01
C THR A 9 0.12 -22.91 20.64
N LYS A 10 -0.87 -22.24 20.02
CA LYS A 10 -0.70 -21.55 18.73
C LYS A 10 0.40 -20.50 18.80
N MET A 11 0.40 -19.64 19.83
CA MET A 11 1.42 -18.62 20.04
C MET A 11 2.83 -19.23 20.11
N HIS A 12 3.04 -20.28 20.92
CA HIS A 12 4.34 -20.95 20.99
C HIS A 12 4.76 -21.63 19.68
N THR A 13 3.81 -22.24 18.95
CA THR A 13 4.09 -22.81 17.63
C THR A 13 4.52 -21.72 16.64
N ALA A 14 3.81 -20.60 16.60
CA ALA A 14 4.11 -19.48 15.71
C ALA A 14 5.49 -18.87 16.01
N LEU A 15 5.82 -18.67 17.28
CA LEU A 15 7.15 -18.21 17.71
C LEU A 15 8.24 -19.18 17.23
N SER A 16 8.05 -20.48 17.42
CA SER A 16 9.02 -21.50 16.97
C SER A 16 9.19 -21.56 15.44
N LEU A 17 8.16 -21.22 14.66
CA LEU A 17 8.25 -21.11 13.20
C LEU A 17 9.03 -19.85 12.80
N ALA A 18 8.74 -18.72 13.45
CA ALA A 18 9.45 -17.47 13.19
C ALA A 18 10.94 -17.58 13.53
N ASP A 19 11.31 -18.22 14.65
CA ASP A 19 12.71 -18.49 15.02
C ASP A 19 13.47 -19.34 13.97
N LYS A 20 12.74 -20.07 13.11
CA LYS A 20 13.30 -20.88 12.00
C LYS A 20 13.29 -20.15 10.66
N GLY A 21 12.93 -18.87 10.63
CA GLY A 21 12.77 -18.11 9.39
C GLY A 21 11.49 -18.40 8.61
N GLN A 22 10.54 -19.17 9.16
CA GLN A 22 9.29 -19.54 8.50
C GLN A 22 8.21 -18.49 8.77
N PHE A 23 8.45 -17.25 8.34
CA PHE A 23 7.66 -16.07 8.74
C PHE A 23 6.23 -16.10 8.24
N TYR A 24 5.98 -16.57 7.01
CA TYR A 24 4.62 -16.69 6.49
C TYR A 24 3.78 -17.73 7.25
N ASP A 25 4.36 -18.88 7.58
CA ASP A 25 3.66 -19.92 8.36
C ASP A 25 3.40 -19.43 9.79
N ALA A 26 4.35 -18.72 10.39
CA ALA A 26 4.17 -18.06 11.68
C ALA A 26 3.04 -17.03 11.62
N LEU A 27 3.04 -16.16 10.60
CA LEU A 27 1.99 -15.16 10.34
C LEU A 27 0.61 -15.81 10.24
N CYS A 28 0.48 -16.92 9.53
CA CYS A 28 -0.76 -17.69 9.39
C CYS A 28 -1.30 -18.25 10.73
N ILE A 29 -0.44 -18.46 11.73
CA ILE A 29 -0.85 -18.93 13.05
C ILE A 29 -1.12 -17.75 13.98
N PHE A 30 -0.29 -16.70 13.95
CA PHE A 30 -0.54 -15.46 14.68
C PHE A 30 -1.88 -14.83 14.29
N SER A 31 -2.28 -14.86 13.02
CA SER A 31 -3.59 -14.38 12.56
C SER A 31 -4.79 -15.06 13.21
N GLN A 32 -4.60 -16.23 13.84
CA GLN A 32 -5.63 -17.01 14.53
C GLN A 32 -5.64 -16.81 16.06
N VAL A 33 -4.79 -15.93 16.58
CA VAL A 33 -4.66 -15.64 18.01
C VAL A 33 -4.99 -14.18 18.25
N ASP A 34 -6.08 -13.93 18.98
CA ASP A 34 -6.52 -12.57 19.29
C ASP A 34 -5.84 -12.03 20.56
N SER A 35 -4.62 -11.52 20.40
CA SER A 35 -3.86 -10.90 21.50
C SER A 35 -2.99 -9.75 21.00
N TYR A 36 -2.54 -8.91 21.93
CA TYR A 36 -1.68 -7.76 21.64
C TYR A 36 -0.32 -8.20 21.07
N GLU A 37 0.32 -9.18 21.69
CA GLU A 37 1.60 -9.75 21.24
C GLU A 37 1.47 -10.39 19.86
N SER A 38 0.34 -11.06 19.59
CA SER A 38 0.09 -11.63 18.27
C SER A 38 0.04 -10.55 17.19
N MET A 39 -0.62 -9.41 17.45
CA MET A 39 -0.65 -8.30 16.49
C MET A 39 0.75 -7.74 16.22
N ILE A 40 1.58 -7.57 17.26
CA ILE A 40 2.97 -7.13 17.10
C ILE A 40 3.75 -8.13 16.24
N ASN A 41 3.64 -9.43 16.52
CA ASN A 41 4.32 -10.46 15.74
C ASN A 41 3.84 -10.54 14.29
N ARG A 42 2.55 -10.30 14.01
CA ARG A 42 2.02 -10.19 12.63
C ARG A 42 2.71 -9.05 11.87
N ILE A 43 2.81 -7.86 12.47
CA ILE A 43 3.48 -6.69 11.86
C ILE A 43 4.93 -7.03 11.53
N MET A 44 5.63 -7.68 12.47
CA MET A 44 7.03 -8.02 12.27
C MET A 44 7.24 -9.11 11.21
N CYS A 45 6.40 -10.14 11.17
CA CYS A 45 6.45 -11.16 10.11
C CYS A 45 6.22 -10.53 8.72
N LEU A 46 5.28 -9.58 8.61
CA LEU A 46 5.02 -8.85 7.37
C LEU A 46 6.20 -7.96 6.95
N CYS A 47 6.88 -7.33 7.91
CA CYS A 47 8.10 -6.57 7.61
C CYS A 47 9.22 -7.50 7.11
N GLN A 48 9.32 -8.73 7.64
CA GLN A 48 10.31 -9.73 7.21
C GLN A 48 10.01 -10.35 5.84
N THR A 49 8.74 -10.45 5.47
CA THR A 49 8.35 -10.86 4.11
C THR A 49 8.31 -9.70 3.11
N GLU A 50 8.79 -8.52 3.51
CA GLU A 50 8.82 -7.29 2.73
C GLU A 50 7.43 -6.73 2.35
N ASP A 51 6.35 -7.20 2.98
CA ASP A 51 4.96 -6.77 2.76
C ASP A 51 4.60 -5.50 3.58
N SER A 52 5.33 -4.41 3.34
CA SER A 52 5.21 -3.16 4.13
C SER A 52 3.79 -2.57 4.12
N ALA A 53 3.04 -2.68 3.03
CA ALA A 53 1.67 -2.16 2.93
C ALA A 53 0.71 -2.89 3.89
N TYR A 54 0.80 -4.22 3.95
CA TYR A 54 0.03 -5.02 4.91
C TYR A 54 0.51 -4.78 6.35
N ALA A 55 1.83 -4.59 6.57
CA ALA A 55 2.35 -4.27 7.91
C ALA A 55 1.76 -2.95 8.46
N VAL A 56 1.62 -1.93 7.61
CA VAL A 56 0.95 -0.66 7.97
C VAL A 56 -0.51 -0.88 8.36
N ASP A 57 -1.27 -1.64 7.57
CA ASP A 57 -2.69 -1.92 7.87
C ASP A 57 -2.85 -2.71 9.19
N VAL A 58 -2.00 -3.70 9.46
CA VAL A 58 -2.02 -4.45 10.72
C VAL A 58 -1.58 -3.58 11.89
N TYR A 59 -0.59 -2.69 11.72
CA TYR A 59 -0.19 -1.73 12.75
C TYR A 59 -1.36 -0.83 13.13
N ARG A 60 -2.07 -0.29 12.13
CA ARG A 60 -3.22 0.57 12.37
C ARG A 60 -4.36 -0.18 13.04
N LEU A 61 -4.63 -1.43 12.64
CA LEU A 61 -5.59 -2.29 13.33
C LEU A 61 -5.20 -2.52 14.80
N ALA A 62 -3.92 -2.78 15.08
CA ALA A 62 -3.41 -2.96 16.43
C ALA A 62 -3.57 -1.69 17.27
N LYS A 63 -3.27 -0.52 16.71
CA LYS A 63 -3.46 0.78 17.36
C LYS A 63 -4.93 1.06 17.65
N GLN A 64 -5.82 0.75 16.71
CA GLN A 64 -7.26 0.92 16.90
C GLN A 64 -7.78 0.05 18.05
N LYS A 65 -7.26 -1.17 18.18
CA LYS A 65 -7.70 -2.12 19.22
C LYS A 65 -7.05 -1.89 20.58
N TYR A 66 -5.75 -1.57 20.61
CA TYR A 66 -4.94 -1.58 21.82
C TYR A 66 -4.32 -0.21 22.16
N GLY A 67 -4.43 0.80 21.29
CA GLY A 67 -3.73 2.08 21.43
C GLY A 67 -4.13 2.93 22.64
N LEU A 68 -5.28 2.63 23.26
CA LEU A 68 -5.72 3.28 24.50
C LEU A 68 -5.25 2.56 25.78
N THR A 69 -4.86 1.29 25.67
CA THR A 69 -4.56 0.43 26.83
C THR A 69 -3.11 -0.05 26.85
N HIS A 70 -2.46 -0.13 25.69
CA HIS A 70 -1.11 -0.68 25.53
C HIS A 70 -0.15 0.31 24.87
N ALA A 71 1.14 0.10 25.09
CA ALA A 71 2.21 0.98 24.63
C ALA A 71 2.74 0.62 23.23
N LEU A 72 1.85 0.41 22.25
CA LEU A 72 2.19 -0.12 20.90
C LEU A 72 3.38 0.58 20.24
N TYR A 73 3.34 1.91 20.15
CA TYR A 73 4.44 2.67 19.56
C TYR A 73 5.77 2.40 20.27
N THR A 74 5.77 2.42 21.61
CA THR A 74 6.98 2.23 22.41
C THR A 74 7.52 0.81 22.26
N ASP A 75 6.66 -0.18 22.26
CA ASP A 75 7.05 -1.59 22.11
C ASP A 75 7.62 -1.86 20.71
N CYS A 76 6.94 -1.38 19.65
CA CYS A 76 7.44 -1.51 18.29
C CYS A 76 8.74 -0.73 18.07
N MET A 77 8.88 0.50 18.59
CA MET A 77 10.12 1.27 18.43
C MET A 77 11.32 0.64 19.14
N LYS A 78 11.11 0.00 20.31
CA LYS A 78 12.16 -0.76 20.99
C LYS A 78 12.61 -1.97 20.17
N LEU A 79 11.67 -2.68 19.54
CA LEU A 79 12.00 -3.78 18.63
C LEU A 79 12.70 -3.28 17.37
N ALA A 80 12.29 -2.12 16.87
CA ALA A 80 12.83 -1.49 15.67
C ALA A 80 14.24 -0.92 15.83
N GLU A 81 14.82 -0.91 17.04
CA GLU A 81 16.22 -0.50 17.28
C GLU A 81 17.20 -1.33 16.43
N ASN A 82 16.87 -2.60 16.17
CA ASN A 82 17.67 -3.52 15.36
C ASN A 82 16.95 -4.00 14.09
N PHE A 83 15.85 -3.34 13.70
CA PHE A 83 15.03 -3.75 12.56
C PHE A 83 14.44 -2.53 11.82
N SER A 84 15.12 -2.11 10.76
CA SER A 84 14.86 -0.90 9.98
C SER A 84 13.52 -0.91 9.25
N ALA A 85 13.08 -2.08 8.76
CA ALA A 85 11.78 -2.23 8.11
C ALA A 85 10.63 -1.89 9.06
N LEU A 86 10.66 -2.43 10.29
CA LEU A 86 9.66 -2.09 11.32
C LEU A 86 9.71 -0.61 11.70
N LYS A 87 10.92 -0.04 11.81
CA LYS A 87 11.09 1.39 12.10
C LYS A 87 10.38 2.25 11.07
N SER A 88 10.52 1.89 9.79
CA SER A 88 9.92 2.61 8.67
C SER A 88 8.40 2.54 8.71
N VAL A 89 7.82 1.36 8.99
CA VAL A 89 6.37 1.19 9.17
C VAL A 89 5.83 2.02 10.32
N VAL A 90 6.49 1.98 11.49
CA VAL A 90 6.03 2.73 12.68
C VAL A 90 6.10 4.23 12.44
N GLN A 91 7.19 4.73 11.85
CA GLN A 91 7.36 6.15 11.54
C GLN A 91 6.40 6.64 10.45
N PHE A 92 6.05 5.78 9.48
CA PHE A 92 5.02 6.09 8.50
C PHE A 92 3.64 6.23 9.15
N CYS A 93 3.30 5.34 10.08
CA CYS A 93 2.02 5.38 10.80
C CYS A 93 1.92 6.53 11.82
N GLU A 94 3.03 6.84 12.51
CA GLU A 94 3.07 7.82 13.60
C GLU A 94 4.31 8.74 13.46
N PRO A 95 4.30 9.68 12.50
CA PRO A 95 5.46 10.52 12.19
C PRO A 95 5.76 11.59 13.26
N ASP A 96 4.77 12.01 14.06
CA ASP A 96 4.97 13.03 15.09
C ASP A 96 4.97 12.44 16.50
N ARG A 97 6.16 12.51 17.14
CA ARG A 97 6.42 12.07 18.52
C ARG A 97 5.58 12.78 19.59
N THR A 98 5.08 13.99 19.33
CA THR A 98 4.43 14.82 20.36
C THR A 98 3.01 14.37 20.70
N VAL A 99 2.33 13.66 19.79
CA VAL A 99 0.98 13.10 20.01
C VAL A 99 1.05 11.72 20.68
N THR A 100 2.18 11.03 20.56
CA THR A 100 2.33 9.61 20.95
C THR A 100 2.62 9.39 22.44
N LEU A 101 2.71 10.44 23.25
CA LEU A 101 3.11 10.35 24.65
C LEU A 101 2.10 11.05 25.54
N LYS A 102 1.08 10.33 26.02
CA LYS A 102 0.33 10.70 27.24
C LYS A 102 -0.62 9.62 27.74
N TYR A 103 -0.10 8.45 28.13
CA TYR A 103 -0.84 7.58 29.04
C TYR A 103 0.12 6.91 30.03
N GLU A 104 0.31 7.55 31.19
CA GLU A 104 0.82 6.87 32.38
C GLU A 104 -0.08 5.66 32.67
N GLY A 105 0.51 4.47 32.89
CA GLY A 105 -0.25 3.24 33.20
C GLY A 105 -0.62 2.34 32.02
N THR A 106 -0.03 2.53 30.83
CA THR A 106 -0.20 1.62 29.69
C THR A 106 0.50 0.28 29.89
N ILE A 107 -0.10 -0.78 29.35
CA ILE A 107 0.42 -2.15 29.42
C ILE A 107 1.47 -2.36 28.32
N HIS A 108 2.62 -2.91 28.68
CA HIS A 108 3.67 -3.30 27.74
C HIS A 108 3.52 -4.76 27.32
N ALA A 109 3.96 -5.07 26.10
CA ALA A 109 3.97 -6.43 25.57
C ALA A 109 4.84 -7.35 26.44
N ASP A 110 4.40 -8.59 26.63
CA ASP A 110 5.26 -9.63 27.19
C ASP A 110 6.35 -10.01 26.19
N LYS A 111 7.58 -9.59 26.47
CA LYS A 111 8.75 -9.86 25.63
C LYS A 111 8.98 -11.35 25.36
N SER A 112 8.55 -12.24 26.26
CA SER A 112 8.71 -13.69 26.07
C SER A 112 7.80 -14.27 24.98
N LEU A 113 6.80 -13.49 24.55
CA LEU A 113 5.85 -13.84 23.50
C LEU A 113 6.08 -13.04 22.21
N LEU A 114 7.23 -12.39 22.07
CA LEU A 114 7.60 -11.64 20.88
C LEU A 114 8.75 -12.35 20.15
N VAL A 115 8.73 -12.28 18.82
CA VAL A 115 9.83 -12.77 17.98
C VAL A 115 11.04 -11.83 18.12
N ASN A 116 12.26 -12.35 18.03
CA ASN A 116 13.46 -11.51 17.94
C ASN A 116 13.90 -11.39 16.48
N PHE A 117 14.02 -10.15 15.98
CA PHE A 117 14.49 -9.86 14.64
C PHE A 117 15.76 -9.00 14.65
N TYR A 118 16.60 -9.21 13.65
CA TYR A 118 17.80 -8.44 13.41
C TYR A 118 17.91 -8.19 11.90
N ASP A 119 18.26 -6.97 11.50
CA ASP A 119 18.74 -6.71 10.15
C ASP A 119 20.10 -7.41 9.95
N GLU A 120 20.27 -8.13 8.84
CA GLU A 120 21.61 -8.37 8.30
C GLU A 120 22.07 -7.03 7.70
N PHE A 121 23.09 -6.40 8.33
CA PHE A 121 23.65 -5.15 7.82
C PHE A 121 24.24 -5.37 6.43
N ASP A 122 23.59 -4.85 5.40
CA ASP A 122 24.16 -4.72 4.06
C ASP A 122 24.71 -3.30 3.89
N ASP A 123 25.98 -3.12 4.28
CA ASP A 123 26.74 -1.90 4.06
C ASP A 123 27.14 -1.78 2.58
N ASN A 124 26.15 -1.61 1.70
CA ASN A 124 26.42 -1.39 0.28
C ASN A 124 26.55 0.10 -0.04
N TYR A 125 27.78 0.50 -0.38
CA TYR A 125 28.07 1.77 -1.06
C TYR A 125 27.28 1.85 -2.37
N PRO A 126 26.72 3.02 -2.75
CA PRO A 126 26.00 3.16 -4.00
C PRO A 126 26.96 2.95 -5.18
N SER A 127 26.86 1.79 -5.81
CA SER A 127 27.60 1.44 -7.02
C SER A 127 26.63 0.87 -8.06
N PRO A 128 26.90 1.01 -9.37
CA PRO A 128 26.07 0.37 -10.38
C PRO A 128 26.10 -1.14 -10.20
N ASP A 129 24.95 -1.80 -10.38
CA ASP A 129 24.79 -3.26 -10.29
C ASP A 129 25.51 -3.95 -11.45
N LEU A 130 26.78 -4.29 -11.23
CA LEU A 130 27.71 -4.85 -12.19
C LEU A 130 28.27 -6.18 -11.69
N ASN A 131 28.89 -6.96 -12.56
CA ASN A 131 29.37 -8.30 -12.24
C ASN A 131 30.75 -8.29 -11.55
N TYR A 132 30.90 -7.52 -10.47
CA TYR A 132 32.17 -7.36 -9.75
C TYR A 132 32.77 -8.71 -9.34
N ALA A 133 31.94 -9.62 -8.82
CA ALA A 133 32.39 -10.93 -8.37
C ALA A 133 32.91 -11.80 -9.53
N GLY A 134 32.27 -11.76 -10.69
CA GLY A 134 32.71 -12.48 -11.88
C GLY A 134 33.98 -11.90 -12.51
N ASP A 135 34.18 -10.59 -12.39
CA ASP A 135 35.27 -9.87 -13.05
C ASP A 135 36.51 -9.69 -12.18
N THR A 136 36.41 -9.87 -10.87
CA THR A 136 37.55 -9.70 -9.95
C THR A 136 38.75 -10.54 -10.41
N ALA A 137 38.52 -11.73 -10.95
CA ALA A 137 39.57 -12.60 -11.47
C ALA A 137 40.30 -12.05 -12.72
N MET A 138 39.69 -11.09 -13.43
CA MET A 138 40.23 -10.44 -14.63
C MET A 138 40.99 -9.14 -14.33
N PHE A 139 40.90 -8.60 -13.12
CA PHE A 139 41.45 -7.29 -12.77
C PHE A 139 42.97 -7.19 -12.97
N ASP A 140 43.67 -8.29 -12.71
CA ASP A 140 45.13 -8.40 -12.81
C ASP A 140 45.60 -9.13 -14.08
N ASP A 141 44.68 -9.56 -14.98
CA ASP A 141 45.09 -10.22 -16.23
C ASP A 141 45.69 -9.17 -17.18
N PRO A 142 46.97 -9.33 -17.61
CA PRO A 142 47.65 -8.40 -18.50
C PRO A 142 46.91 -8.16 -19.82
N GLN A 143 46.00 -9.05 -20.24
CA GLN A 143 45.21 -8.90 -21.46
C GLN A 143 44.16 -7.80 -21.38
N TYR A 144 43.71 -7.39 -20.18
CA TYR A 144 42.69 -6.35 -19.98
C TYR A 144 43.27 -5.03 -19.45
N ALA A 145 44.59 -4.91 -19.38
CA ALA A 145 45.27 -3.74 -18.84
C ALA A 145 44.91 -2.44 -19.58
N SER A 146 44.76 -1.36 -18.81
CA SER A 146 44.37 -0.02 -19.28
C SER A 146 45.27 0.59 -20.37
N ASN A 147 46.50 0.12 -20.49
CA ASN A 147 47.54 0.61 -21.40
C ASN A 147 47.75 -0.27 -22.65
N ASN A 148 46.92 -1.29 -22.87
CA ASN A 148 47.00 -2.14 -24.06
C ASN A 148 46.43 -1.49 -25.32
N PHE A 149 46.87 -1.99 -26.47
CA PHE A 149 46.30 -1.65 -27.78
C PHE A 149 45.28 -2.70 -28.19
N TYR A 150 44.06 -2.25 -28.47
CA TYR A 150 42.97 -3.11 -28.90
C TYR A 150 42.39 -2.66 -30.24
N ASP A 151 41.86 -3.61 -31.00
CA ASP A 151 40.85 -3.29 -32.00
C ASP A 151 39.55 -2.90 -31.26
N VAL A 152 39.04 -1.70 -31.56
CA VAL A 152 37.85 -1.12 -30.92
C VAL A 152 36.57 -1.93 -31.10
N LYS A 153 36.56 -2.92 -32.01
CA LYS A 153 35.44 -3.86 -32.20
C LYS A 153 35.68 -5.23 -31.58
N SER A 154 36.86 -5.49 -31.02
CA SER A 154 37.20 -6.79 -30.45
C SER A 154 36.50 -7.02 -29.11
N VAL A 155 36.16 -8.28 -28.83
CA VAL A 155 35.60 -8.71 -27.53
C VAL A 155 36.51 -8.27 -26.37
N LYS A 156 37.82 -8.48 -26.51
CA LYS A 156 38.81 -8.09 -25.48
C LYS A 156 38.80 -6.59 -25.16
N TYR A 157 38.61 -5.72 -26.17
CA TYR A 157 38.47 -4.29 -25.93
C TYR A 157 37.23 -4.00 -25.08
N LEU A 158 36.09 -4.57 -25.46
CA LEU A 158 34.82 -4.33 -24.78
C LEU A 158 34.84 -4.86 -23.34
N GLU A 159 35.43 -6.03 -23.12
CA GLU A 159 35.69 -6.58 -21.78
C GLU A 159 36.62 -5.68 -20.98
N SER A 160 37.71 -5.18 -21.58
CA SER A 160 38.63 -4.26 -20.89
C SER A 160 37.94 -2.98 -20.42
N LEU A 161 36.97 -2.43 -21.18
CA LEU A 161 36.24 -1.24 -20.75
C LEU A 161 35.42 -1.50 -19.49
N ARG A 162 34.76 -2.66 -19.42
CA ARG A 162 33.94 -3.09 -18.28
C ARG A 162 34.80 -3.40 -17.05
N VAL A 163 35.81 -4.25 -17.22
CA VAL A 163 36.73 -4.68 -16.15
C VAL A 163 37.44 -3.48 -15.51
N ASN A 164 37.99 -2.56 -16.31
CA ASN A 164 38.67 -1.38 -15.76
C ASN A 164 37.69 -0.40 -15.09
N MET A 165 36.45 -0.30 -15.56
CA MET A 165 35.42 0.53 -14.90
C MET A 165 35.07 -0.03 -13.52
N GLU A 166 34.79 -1.33 -13.43
CA GLU A 166 34.46 -2.01 -12.17
C GLU A 166 35.60 -1.91 -11.16
N ARG A 167 36.85 -2.09 -11.62
CA ARG A 167 38.04 -1.92 -10.78
C ARG A 167 38.16 -0.50 -10.23
N CYS A 168 37.98 0.52 -11.06
CA CYS A 168 38.03 1.92 -10.61
C CYS A 168 36.96 2.21 -9.55
N TYR A 169 35.73 1.69 -9.68
CA TYR A 169 34.71 1.85 -8.63
C TYR A 169 35.12 1.18 -7.31
N MET A 170 35.67 -0.04 -7.35
CA MET A 170 36.16 -0.73 -6.15
C MET A 170 37.34 -0.02 -5.48
N GLU A 171 38.21 0.62 -6.28
CA GLU A 171 39.38 1.37 -5.80
C GLU A 171 39.03 2.80 -5.33
N GLY A 172 37.79 3.27 -5.57
CA GLY A 172 37.37 4.66 -5.29
C GLY A 172 37.96 5.69 -6.25
N ASP A 173 38.37 5.28 -7.46
CA ASP A 173 38.86 6.15 -8.53
C ASP A 173 37.70 6.64 -9.42
N ASP A 174 37.01 7.69 -8.96
CA ASP A 174 35.85 8.26 -9.66
C ASP A 174 36.17 8.77 -11.08
N GLU A 175 37.35 9.39 -11.27
CA GLU A 175 37.76 9.92 -12.58
C GLU A 175 38.04 8.80 -13.59
N GLY A 176 38.71 7.74 -13.14
CA GLY A 176 38.93 6.53 -13.92
C GLY A 176 37.62 5.83 -14.27
N ALA A 177 36.76 5.63 -13.28
CA ALA A 177 35.45 5.00 -13.46
C ALA A 177 34.62 5.76 -14.51
N GLU A 178 34.56 7.09 -14.40
CA GLU A 178 33.83 7.94 -15.33
C GLU A 178 34.40 7.89 -16.76
N LYS A 179 35.73 7.85 -16.91
CA LYS A 179 36.39 7.72 -18.21
C LYS A 179 35.99 6.42 -18.91
N TYR A 180 36.02 5.29 -18.21
CA TYR A 180 35.67 4.00 -18.80
C TYR A 180 34.17 3.86 -19.05
N ALA A 181 33.35 4.38 -18.13
CA ALA A 181 31.89 4.39 -18.26
C ALA A 181 31.40 5.14 -19.51
N ARG A 182 31.95 6.33 -19.81
CA ARG A 182 31.61 7.05 -21.05
C ARG A 182 31.93 6.23 -22.30
N ARG A 183 33.13 5.65 -22.34
CA ARG A 183 33.59 4.81 -23.46
C ARG A 183 32.72 3.56 -23.62
N LEU A 184 32.34 2.94 -22.50
CA LEU A 184 31.47 1.78 -22.47
C LEU A 184 30.10 2.14 -23.05
N LEU A 185 29.49 3.25 -22.63
CA LEU A 185 28.19 3.68 -23.17
C LEU A 185 28.26 4.07 -24.65
N ASP A 186 29.39 4.57 -25.15
CA ASP A 186 29.57 4.91 -26.57
C ASP A 186 29.90 3.70 -27.45
N ALA A 187 30.21 2.54 -26.86
CA ALA A 187 30.57 1.35 -27.59
C ALA A 187 29.39 0.76 -28.38
N ASP A 188 29.60 0.52 -29.66
CA ASP A 188 28.64 -0.15 -30.54
C ASP A 188 28.90 -1.66 -30.55
N THR A 189 28.11 -2.41 -29.78
CA THR A 189 28.29 -3.86 -29.64
C THR A 189 26.97 -4.63 -29.44
N ASP A 190 27.04 -5.93 -29.73
CA ASP A 190 26.05 -6.98 -29.40
C ASP A 190 26.61 -8.02 -28.40
N HIS A 191 27.83 -7.78 -27.87
CA HIS A 191 28.46 -8.65 -26.87
C HIS A 191 27.69 -8.57 -25.55
N ILE A 192 27.09 -9.69 -25.13
CA ILE A 192 26.12 -9.74 -24.02
C ILE A 192 26.69 -9.12 -22.74
N PRO A 193 27.82 -9.58 -22.15
CA PRO A 193 28.35 -8.98 -20.91
C PRO A 193 28.54 -7.46 -20.97
N THR A 194 28.89 -6.94 -22.15
CA THR A 194 29.06 -5.51 -22.36
C THR A 194 27.71 -4.79 -22.47
N LEU A 195 26.74 -5.37 -23.17
CA LEU A 195 25.36 -4.86 -23.22
C LEU A 195 24.73 -4.80 -21.83
N GLU A 196 24.97 -5.81 -20.99
CA GLU A 196 24.48 -5.85 -19.60
C GLU A 196 25.04 -4.70 -18.78
N ALA A 197 26.36 -4.51 -18.81
CA ALA A 197 27.00 -3.39 -18.13
C ALA A 197 26.53 -2.02 -18.68
N GLN A 198 26.26 -1.91 -19.98
CA GLN A 198 25.67 -0.70 -20.58
C GLN A 198 24.25 -0.42 -20.04
N ILE A 199 23.44 -1.45 -19.81
CA ILE A 199 22.08 -1.32 -19.25
C ILE A 199 22.15 -0.89 -17.78
N SER A 200 22.94 -1.59 -16.94
CA SER A 200 23.10 -1.24 -15.52
C SER A 200 23.62 0.18 -15.34
N LEU A 201 24.60 0.58 -16.17
CA LEU A 201 25.16 1.93 -16.13
C LEU A 201 24.18 3.00 -16.61
N ALA A 202 23.33 2.69 -17.61
CA ALA A 202 22.29 3.60 -18.08
C ALA A 202 21.20 3.81 -17.01
N LEU A 203 20.86 2.78 -16.23
CA LEU A 203 19.96 2.90 -15.08
C LEU A 203 20.57 3.75 -13.97
N TYR A 204 21.80 3.43 -13.56
CA TYR A 204 22.52 4.17 -12.52
C TYR A 204 22.67 5.67 -12.83
N ARG A 205 22.87 6.02 -14.11
CA ARG A 205 22.99 7.41 -14.57
C ARG A 205 21.67 8.05 -14.99
N GLU A 206 20.58 7.30 -14.93
CA GLU A 206 19.27 7.72 -15.44
C GLU A 206 19.26 8.18 -16.91
N ASP A 207 20.22 7.72 -17.74
CA ASP A 207 20.28 8.02 -19.18
C ASP A 207 19.39 7.06 -19.97
N TYR A 208 18.09 7.10 -19.69
CA TYR A 208 17.11 6.17 -20.24
C TYR A 208 17.00 6.27 -21.77
N LYS A 209 17.25 7.45 -22.36
CA LYS A 209 17.22 7.64 -23.82
C LYS A 209 18.31 6.82 -24.51
N LYS A 210 19.52 6.80 -23.94
CA LYS A 210 20.62 5.97 -24.42
C LYS A 210 20.34 4.51 -24.10
N GLY A 211 19.84 4.22 -22.90
CA GLY A 211 19.40 2.91 -22.44
C GLY A 211 18.46 2.18 -23.40
N VAL A 212 17.49 2.89 -24.01
CA VAL A 212 16.56 2.30 -25.00
C VAL A 212 17.30 1.67 -26.18
N ARG A 213 18.47 2.20 -26.58
CA ARG A 213 19.27 1.61 -27.66
C ARG A 213 19.83 0.26 -27.25
N PHE A 214 20.32 0.14 -26.02
CA PHE A 214 20.85 -1.12 -25.47
C PHE A 214 19.74 -2.14 -25.25
N ALA A 215 18.60 -1.72 -24.70
CA ALA A 215 17.42 -2.57 -24.53
C ALA A 215 16.93 -3.15 -25.88
N LYS A 216 16.93 -2.34 -26.95
CA LYS A 216 16.60 -2.81 -28.30
C LYS A 216 17.60 -3.83 -28.84
N ARG A 217 18.89 -3.70 -28.53
CA ARG A 217 19.90 -4.67 -28.95
C ARG A 217 19.77 -5.97 -28.19
N LEU A 218 19.69 -5.90 -26.87
CA LEU A 218 19.47 -7.06 -26.01
C LEU A 218 18.21 -7.83 -26.44
N ALA A 219 17.13 -7.14 -26.82
CA ALA A 219 15.92 -7.76 -27.34
C ALA A 219 16.10 -8.55 -28.66
N ASN A 220 17.18 -8.30 -29.42
CA ASN A 220 17.46 -8.92 -30.72
C ASN A 220 18.69 -9.83 -30.72
N THR A 221 19.49 -9.86 -29.65
CA THR A 221 20.59 -10.83 -29.47
C THR A 221 20.06 -12.12 -28.82
N ASP A 222 20.75 -13.25 -28.95
CA ASP A 222 20.45 -14.45 -28.15
C ASP A 222 21.07 -14.30 -26.75
N GLY A 223 20.45 -14.85 -25.71
CA GLY A 223 20.93 -14.74 -24.32
C GLY A 223 20.62 -13.40 -23.61
N GLY A 224 21.34 -13.16 -22.51
CA GLY A 224 21.11 -12.08 -21.54
C GLY A 224 20.74 -12.62 -20.17
N SER A 225 21.43 -12.14 -19.14
CA SER A 225 21.11 -12.41 -17.74
C SER A 225 19.76 -11.83 -17.36
N TYR A 226 19.13 -12.45 -16.38
CA TYR A 226 17.89 -11.97 -15.81
C TYR A 226 17.94 -10.48 -15.40
N ALA A 227 18.98 -10.07 -14.67
CA ALA A 227 19.15 -8.69 -14.19
C ALA A 227 19.18 -7.68 -15.35
N SER A 228 19.89 -7.99 -16.44
CA SER A 228 19.92 -7.11 -17.61
C SER A 228 18.59 -7.02 -18.35
N ILE A 229 17.80 -8.09 -18.38
CA ILE A 229 16.47 -8.11 -18.99
C ILE A 229 15.51 -7.26 -18.15
N GLY A 230 15.50 -7.44 -16.83
CA GLY A 230 14.72 -6.63 -15.89
C GLY A 230 15.07 -5.14 -16.03
N GLY A 231 16.36 -4.81 -16.01
CA GLY A 231 16.83 -3.44 -16.17
C GLY A 231 16.48 -2.83 -17.54
N ALA A 232 16.57 -3.62 -18.62
CA ALA A 232 16.15 -3.16 -19.95
C ALA A 232 14.64 -2.86 -20.00
N ILE A 233 13.82 -3.68 -19.35
CA ILE A 233 12.37 -3.47 -19.24
C ILE A 233 12.08 -2.19 -18.44
N GLU A 234 12.75 -1.97 -17.31
CA GLU A 234 12.60 -0.76 -16.51
C GLU A 234 12.88 0.51 -17.34
N ILE A 235 13.98 0.51 -18.11
CA ILE A 235 14.31 1.62 -19.01
C ILE A 235 13.16 1.92 -19.99
N LEU A 236 12.54 0.88 -20.58
CA LEU A 236 11.42 1.09 -21.51
C LEU A 236 10.23 1.76 -20.82
N PHE A 237 9.95 1.41 -19.55
CA PHE A 237 8.88 2.02 -18.75
C PHE A 237 9.19 3.45 -18.34
N LYS A 238 10.45 3.77 -17.98
CA LYS A 238 10.88 5.14 -17.66
C LYS A 238 10.71 6.09 -18.85
N VAL A 239 10.93 5.61 -20.08
CA VAL A 239 10.72 6.41 -21.31
C VAL A 239 9.24 6.46 -21.72
N ASN A 240 8.44 5.45 -21.36
CA ASN A 240 7.00 5.37 -21.60
C ASN A 240 6.58 5.62 -23.08
N ASP A 241 7.35 5.07 -24.03
CA ASP A 241 7.06 5.19 -25.47
C ASP A 241 6.31 3.95 -25.99
N LYS A 242 5.03 4.14 -26.36
CA LYS A 242 4.15 3.07 -26.89
C LYS A 242 4.73 2.34 -28.12
N ARG A 243 5.62 2.98 -28.90
CA ARG A 243 6.28 2.36 -30.07
C ARG A 243 7.24 1.24 -29.68
N LEU A 244 7.64 1.16 -28.41
CA LEU A 244 8.56 0.15 -27.89
C LEU A 244 7.86 -1.16 -27.48
N ARG A 245 6.54 -1.28 -27.68
CA ARG A 245 5.77 -2.49 -27.32
C ARG A 245 6.32 -3.78 -27.94
N SER A 246 6.81 -3.72 -29.18
CA SER A 246 7.43 -4.90 -29.82
C SER A 246 8.75 -5.30 -29.13
N THR A 247 9.57 -4.31 -28.75
CA THR A 247 10.80 -4.54 -27.98
C THR A 247 10.49 -5.12 -26.60
N LEU A 248 9.50 -4.55 -25.91
CA LEU A 248 9.02 -5.06 -24.63
C LEU A 248 8.58 -6.52 -24.74
N LYS A 249 7.78 -6.88 -25.75
CA LYS A 249 7.35 -8.27 -25.94
C LYS A 249 8.54 -9.22 -26.12
N LYS A 250 9.56 -8.84 -26.89
CA LYS A 250 10.78 -9.64 -27.07
C LYS A 250 11.55 -9.83 -25.77
N LEU A 251 11.73 -8.77 -24.98
CA LEU A 251 12.40 -8.85 -23.68
C LEU A 251 11.61 -9.71 -22.70
N MET A 252 10.28 -9.60 -22.67
CA MET A 252 9.42 -10.43 -21.85
C MET A 252 9.48 -11.92 -22.25
N THR A 253 9.55 -12.24 -23.55
CA THR A 253 9.79 -13.61 -24.01
C THR A 253 11.17 -14.14 -23.59
N LYS A 254 12.19 -13.28 -23.54
CA LYS A 254 13.51 -13.65 -23.02
C LYS A 254 13.48 -13.90 -21.52
N ALA A 255 12.86 -13.00 -20.75
CA ALA A 255 12.66 -13.17 -19.31
C ALA A 255 11.97 -14.50 -19.00
N LEU A 256 10.98 -14.89 -19.81
CA LEU A 256 10.27 -16.15 -19.66
C LEU A 256 11.18 -17.38 -19.78
N ALA A 257 12.22 -17.31 -20.61
CA ALA A 257 13.18 -18.40 -20.79
C ALA A 257 14.16 -18.56 -19.61
N VAL A 258 14.34 -17.52 -18.80
CA VAL A 258 15.25 -17.49 -17.63
C VAL A 258 14.50 -17.21 -16.32
N LYS A 259 13.18 -17.42 -16.30
CA LYS A 259 12.30 -17.06 -15.17
C LYS A 259 12.64 -17.75 -13.84
N GLU A 260 13.43 -18.82 -13.87
CA GLU A 260 13.87 -19.54 -12.67
C GLU A 260 14.89 -18.74 -11.86
N GLU A 261 15.64 -17.83 -12.50
CA GLU A 261 16.60 -16.92 -11.87
C GLU A 261 15.92 -15.66 -11.29
N ALA A 262 14.60 -15.57 -11.43
CA ALA A 262 13.87 -14.34 -11.20
C ALA A 262 13.63 -14.04 -9.72
N THR A 263 13.86 -12.78 -9.34
CA THR A 263 13.48 -12.30 -8.00
C THR A 263 11.96 -12.22 -7.86
N LEU A 264 11.49 -12.15 -6.62
CA LEU A 264 10.09 -11.89 -6.30
C LEU A 264 9.57 -10.64 -7.05
N TYR A 265 10.31 -9.53 -6.95
CA TYR A 265 9.88 -8.24 -7.50
C TYR A 265 9.72 -8.25 -9.01
N ASP A 266 10.66 -8.81 -9.77
CA ASP A 266 10.48 -8.81 -11.22
C ASP A 266 9.50 -9.87 -11.70
N LEU A 267 9.29 -10.99 -10.99
CA LEU A 267 8.17 -11.88 -11.32
C LEU A 267 6.82 -11.19 -11.14
N GLU A 268 6.61 -10.44 -10.05
CA GLU A 268 5.39 -9.65 -9.86
C GLU A 268 5.19 -8.62 -10.99
N ASP A 269 6.26 -7.92 -11.37
CA ASP A 269 6.22 -6.95 -12.46
C ASP A 269 6.01 -7.61 -13.82
N PHE A 270 6.58 -8.78 -14.07
CA PHE A 270 6.38 -9.52 -15.31
C PHE A 270 4.95 -10.04 -15.47
N VAL A 271 4.33 -10.52 -14.39
CA VAL A 271 2.89 -10.86 -14.39
C VAL A 271 2.06 -9.63 -14.76
N HIS A 272 2.34 -8.48 -14.14
CA HIS A 272 1.65 -7.22 -14.39
C HIS A 272 1.83 -6.73 -15.84
N ILE A 273 3.07 -6.71 -16.32
CA ILE A 273 3.42 -6.25 -17.67
C ILE A 273 2.76 -7.13 -18.74
N ALA A 274 2.81 -8.45 -18.57
CA ALA A 274 2.16 -9.37 -19.48
C ALA A 274 0.64 -9.14 -19.53
N THR A 275 0.01 -8.94 -18.37
CA THR A 275 -1.44 -8.70 -18.24
C THR A 275 -1.86 -7.35 -18.85
N VAL A 276 -1.28 -6.25 -18.36
CA VAL A 276 -1.77 -4.88 -18.63
C VAL A 276 -1.21 -4.31 -19.93
N HIS A 277 0.10 -4.49 -20.15
CA HIS A 277 0.80 -3.79 -21.23
C HIS A 277 0.89 -4.61 -22.51
N LEU A 278 0.97 -5.94 -22.39
CA LEU A 278 1.02 -6.84 -23.54
C LEU A 278 -0.33 -7.47 -23.86
N ASN A 279 -1.24 -7.59 -22.88
CA ASN A 279 -2.47 -8.37 -22.97
C ASN A 279 -2.18 -9.81 -23.42
N ASP A 280 -1.13 -10.41 -22.84
CA ASP A 280 -0.62 -11.75 -23.13
C ASP A 280 -0.85 -12.64 -21.91
N VAL A 281 -2.07 -13.21 -21.85
CA VAL A 281 -2.58 -13.95 -20.69
C VAL A 281 -1.79 -15.23 -20.45
N GLU A 282 -1.36 -15.91 -21.50
CA GLU A 282 -0.54 -17.13 -21.39
C GLU A 282 0.82 -16.81 -20.77
N MET A 283 1.47 -15.74 -21.21
CA MET A 283 2.74 -15.29 -20.64
C MET A 283 2.58 -14.88 -19.16
N ALA A 284 1.51 -14.13 -18.83
CA ALA A 284 1.22 -13.74 -17.46
C ALA A 284 1.09 -14.95 -16.53
N VAL A 285 0.41 -16.01 -16.98
CA VAL A 285 0.27 -17.24 -16.19
C VAL A 285 1.58 -17.98 -16.03
N GLN A 286 2.43 -18.04 -17.05
CA GLN A 286 3.71 -18.73 -16.90
C GLN A 286 4.67 -18.05 -15.92
N PHE A 287 4.61 -16.71 -15.81
CA PHE A 287 5.29 -15.97 -14.73
C PHE A 287 4.59 -16.19 -13.39
N ALA A 288 3.26 -16.16 -13.34
CA ALA A 288 2.51 -16.38 -12.10
C ALA A 288 2.67 -17.79 -11.52
N GLN A 289 2.85 -18.81 -12.38
CA GLN A 289 3.19 -20.17 -11.97
C GLN A 289 4.56 -20.22 -11.29
N GLN A 290 5.54 -19.52 -11.86
CA GLN A 290 6.88 -19.43 -11.28
C GLN A 290 6.86 -18.66 -9.95
N LEU A 291 6.16 -17.53 -9.92
CA LEU A 291 5.95 -16.70 -8.73
C LEU A 291 5.31 -17.53 -7.61
N TYR A 292 4.23 -18.25 -7.91
CA TYR A 292 3.55 -19.10 -6.93
C TYR A 292 4.44 -20.26 -6.46
N ALA A 293 5.18 -20.90 -7.37
CA ALA A 293 6.06 -22.01 -7.01
C ALA A 293 7.18 -21.58 -6.05
N ASN A 294 7.78 -20.41 -6.30
CA ASN A 294 8.93 -19.92 -5.55
C ASN A 294 8.52 -19.14 -4.27
N PHE A 295 7.42 -18.40 -4.32
CA PHE A 295 7.14 -17.32 -3.36
C PHE A 295 5.74 -17.36 -2.70
N LYS A 296 4.93 -18.42 -2.89
CA LYS A 296 3.60 -18.54 -2.25
C LYS A 296 3.58 -18.46 -0.71
N ASN A 297 4.73 -18.63 -0.07
CA ASN A 297 4.88 -18.56 1.39
C ASN A 297 5.76 -17.36 1.80
N THR A 298 5.70 -16.26 1.04
CA THR A 298 6.48 -15.04 1.33
C THR A 298 5.60 -13.80 1.13
N SER A 299 5.48 -13.31 -0.11
CA SER A 299 4.72 -12.09 -0.45
C SER A 299 3.21 -12.32 -0.54
N LEU A 300 2.45 -11.44 0.10
CA LEU A 300 0.98 -11.41 0.04
C LEU A 300 0.48 -10.77 -1.25
N GLU A 301 1.19 -9.76 -1.77
CA GLU A 301 0.88 -9.17 -3.07
C GLU A 301 1.07 -10.18 -4.21
N ALA A 302 2.08 -11.04 -4.12
CA ALA A 302 2.31 -12.12 -5.05
C ALA A 302 1.14 -13.10 -5.09
N LEU A 303 0.61 -13.49 -3.93
CA LEU A 303 -0.57 -14.37 -3.85
C LEU A 303 -1.79 -13.74 -4.55
N LYS A 304 -2.00 -12.43 -4.40
CA LYS A 304 -3.06 -11.68 -5.07
C LYS A 304 -2.86 -11.64 -6.59
N LEU A 305 -1.64 -11.43 -7.08
CA LEU A 305 -1.32 -11.46 -8.51
C LEU A 305 -1.52 -12.86 -9.10
N CYS A 306 -1.03 -13.89 -8.42
CA CYS A 306 -1.21 -15.28 -8.81
C CYS A 306 -2.69 -15.65 -8.91
N SER A 307 -3.52 -15.27 -7.93
CA SER A 307 -4.95 -15.58 -7.98
C SER A 307 -5.66 -14.95 -9.18
N MET A 308 -5.30 -13.71 -9.55
CA MET A 308 -5.83 -13.06 -10.76
C MET A 308 -5.36 -13.75 -12.04
N ALA A 309 -4.08 -14.06 -12.15
CA ALA A 309 -3.52 -14.71 -13.34
C ALA A 309 -4.15 -16.10 -13.57
N PHE A 310 -4.28 -16.91 -12.51
CA PHE A 310 -4.93 -18.22 -12.61
C PHE A 310 -6.41 -18.13 -12.96
N TYR A 311 -7.12 -17.13 -12.44
CA TYR A 311 -8.51 -16.87 -12.83
C TYR A 311 -8.64 -16.57 -14.33
N ASN A 312 -7.72 -15.76 -14.88
CA ASN A 312 -7.77 -15.30 -16.26
C ASN A 312 -7.63 -16.42 -17.31
N VAL A 313 -7.11 -17.59 -16.94
CA VAL A 313 -7.03 -18.79 -17.79
C VAL A 313 -8.05 -19.88 -17.41
N GLY A 314 -8.98 -19.56 -16.51
CA GLY A 314 -9.97 -20.53 -16.04
C GLY A 314 -9.44 -21.58 -15.07
N ASN A 315 -8.22 -21.45 -14.55
CA ASN A 315 -7.72 -22.32 -13.48
C ASN A 315 -8.27 -21.89 -12.12
N LEU A 316 -9.59 -22.06 -11.95
CA LEU A 316 -10.33 -21.57 -10.80
C LEU A 316 -9.88 -22.21 -9.48
N ALA A 317 -9.40 -23.45 -9.52
CA ALA A 317 -8.88 -24.16 -8.35
C ALA A 317 -7.62 -23.46 -7.80
N MET A 318 -6.64 -23.16 -8.66
CA MET A 318 -5.42 -22.46 -8.25
C MET A 318 -5.70 -21.00 -7.86
N ALA A 319 -6.63 -20.34 -8.55
CA ALA A 319 -7.06 -18.98 -8.19
C ALA A 319 -7.62 -18.95 -6.76
N GLN A 320 -8.47 -19.92 -6.44
CA GLN A 320 -9.06 -20.08 -5.12
C GLN A 320 -8.03 -20.47 -4.05
N GLU A 321 -7.09 -21.37 -4.38
CA GLU A 321 -6.02 -21.76 -3.46
C GLU A 321 -5.12 -20.58 -3.07
N ALA A 322 -4.69 -19.78 -4.05
CA ALA A 322 -3.89 -18.58 -3.81
C ALA A 322 -4.64 -17.55 -2.95
N ALA A 323 -5.94 -17.33 -3.22
CA ALA A 323 -6.78 -16.47 -2.40
C ALA A 323 -6.97 -17.01 -0.96
N PHE A 324 -7.10 -18.32 -0.78
CA PHE A 324 -7.17 -18.92 0.55
C PHE A 324 -5.87 -18.79 1.32
N ASN A 325 -4.72 -18.94 0.66
CA ASN A 325 -3.41 -18.71 1.28
C ASN A 325 -3.30 -17.26 1.76
N LEU A 326 -3.70 -16.28 0.95
CA LEU A 326 -3.76 -14.88 1.36
C LEU A 326 -4.66 -14.69 2.61
N LEU A 327 -5.85 -15.30 2.64
CA LEU A 327 -6.76 -15.23 3.80
C LEU A 327 -6.26 -15.92 5.06
N ARG A 328 -5.36 -16.89 4.94
CA ARG A 328 -4.73 -17.52 6.12
C ARG A 328 -3.77 -16.56 6.81
N ALA A 329 -3.00 -15.80 6.03
CA ALA A 329 -2.08 -14.80 6.54
C ALA A 329 -2.79 -13.52 7.00
N VAL A 330 -3.75 -13.03 6.19
CA VAL A 330 -4.52 -11.80 6.46
C VAL A 330 -6.01 -12.10 6.30
N PRO A 331 -6.69 -12.58 7.36
CA PRO A 331 -8.12 -12.85 7.36
C PRO A 331 -8.97 -11.62 7.05
N GLU A 332 -8.42 -10.41 7.14
CA GLU A 332 -9.09 -9.15 6.87
C GLU A 332 -9.18 -8.80 5.37
N ASP A 333 -8.37 -9.44 4.50
CA ASP A 333 -8.23 -9.07 3.08
C ASP A 333 -9.55 -9.12 2.30
N CYS A 334 -9.99 -7.97 1.79
CA CYS A 334 -11.29 -7.83 1.14
C CYS A 334 -11.32 -8.40 -0.28
N TYR A 335 -10.19 -8.36 -1.01
CA TYR A 335 -10.11 -8.91 -2.37
C TYR A 335 -10.31 -10.43 -2.33
N ALA A 336 -9.55 -11.12 -1.49
CA ALA A 336 -9.55 -12.58 -1.43
C ALA A 336 -10.90 -13.11 -0.90
N LYS A 337 -11.48 -12.42 0.08
CA LYS A 337 -12.84 -12.65 0.57
C LYS A 337 -13.86 -12.66 -0.56
N VAL A 338 -13.93 -11.55 -1.30
CA VAL A 338 -14.95 -11.34 -2.34
C VAL A 338 -14.70 -12.24 -3.54
N LEU A 339 -13.44 -12.50 -3.90
CA LEU A 339 -13.09 -13.49 -4.93
C LEU A 339 -13.59 -14.89 -4.54
N CYS A 340 -13.29 -15.35 -3.32
CA CYS A 340 -13.73 -16.65 -2.85
C CYS A 340 -15.25 -16.80 -2.84
N ASP A 341 -15.99 -15.74 -2.50
CA ASP A 341 -17.45 -15.74 -2.58
C ASP A 341 -17.95 -15.73 -4.04
N TYR A 342 -17.34 -14.91 -4.89
CA TYR A 342 -17.65 -14.84 -6.32
C TYR A 342 -17.48 -16.20 -7.01
N LEU A 343 -16.39 -16.92 -6.72
CA LEU A 343 -16.12 -18.24 -7.30
C LEU A 343 -17.11 -19.33 -6.82
N LYS A 344 -17.65 -19.22 -5.60
CA LYS A 344 -18.64 -20.17 -5.07
C LYS A 344 -20.00 -20.11 -5.78
N GLN A 345 -20.32 -19.01 -6.47
CA GLN A 345 -21.62 -18.84 -7.10
C GLN A 345 -21.80 -19.60 -8.43
N ASN A 346 -20.89 -20.54 -8.77
CA ASN A 346 -20.95 -21.38 -9.98
C ASN A 346 -21.26 -20.59 -11.25
N ARG A 347 -20.50 -19.52 -11.48
CA ARG A 347 -20.56 -18.71 -12.70
C ARG A 347 -20.22 -19.59 -13.92
N PRO A 348 -20.97 -19.52 -15.04
CA PRO A 348 -20.61 -20.25 -16.25
C PRO A 348 -19.18 -19.93 -16.69
N GLU A 349 -18.42 -20.93 -17.15
CA GLU A 349 -17.06 -20.73 -17.68
C GLU A 349 -17.03 -19.72 -18.84
N GLU A 350 -18.17 -19.54 -19.54
CA GLU A 350 -18.36 -18.57 -20.60
C GLU A 350 -18.37 -17.10 -20.11
N GLU A 351 -18.49 -16.83 -18.80
CA GLU A 351 -18.41 -15.49 -18.19
C GLU A 351 -16.98 -15.07 -17.78
N LEU A 352 -15.96 -15.91 -18.06
CA LEU A 352 -14.55 -15.66 -17.72
C LEU A 352 -13.90 -14.56 -18.58
N THR A 353 -14.37 -13.33 -18.46
CA THR A 353 -13.63 -12.14 -18.90
C THR A 353 -12.47 -11.81 -17.94
N HIS A 354 -11.33 -11.36 -18.48
CA HIS A 354 -10.09 -11.16 -17.73
C HIS A 354 -10.21 -10.07 -16.65
N PHE A 355 -9.58 -10.32 -15.50
CA PHE A 355 -9.24 -9.32 -14.50
C PHE A 355 -7.95 -8.60 -14.93
N ASP A 356 -8.05 -7.29 -15.10
CA ASP A 356 -6.88 -6.44 -15.27
C ASP A 356 -6.28 -6.11 -13.89
N SER A 357 -5.00 -5.76 -13.81
CA SER A 357 -4.31 -5.35 -12.58
C SER A 357 -3.89 -3.88 -12.64
N SER A 358 -4.07 -3.06 -11.60
CA SER A 358 -3.57 -1.68 -11.63
C SER A 358 -2.06 -1.58 -11.41
N ALA A 359 -1.54 -0.35 -11.54
CA ALA A 359 -0.15 0.00 -11.28
C ALA A 359 0.37 -0.50 -9.93
N ARG A 360 1.68 -0.80 -9.88
CA ARG A 360 2.43 -1.36 -8.74
C ARG A 360 2.13 -0.66 -7.40
N VAL A 361 2.10 0.68 -7.40
CA VAL A 361 1.94 1.51 -6.19
C VAL A 361 0.57 1.35 -5.50
N PHE A 362 -0.42 0.76 -6.18
CA PHE A 362 -1.80 0.62 -5.65
C PHE A 362 -2.28 -0.83 -5.55
N ARG A 363 -1.39 -1.81 -5.76
CA ARG A 363 -1.77 -3.24 -5.83
C ARG A 363 -2.48 -3.73 -4.57
N HIS A 364 -2.05 -3.28 -3.39
CA HIS A 364 -2.71 -3.54 -2.12
C HIS A 364 -4.22 -3.18 -2.13
N PHE A 365 -4.58 -2.00 -2.64
CA PHE A 365 -5.97 -1.51 -2.67
C PHE A 365 -6.77 -1.95 -3.91
N PHE A 366 -6.08 -2.38 -4.96
CA PHE A 366 -6.74 -2.67 -6.22
C PHE A 366 -7.67 -3.87 -6.14
N VAL A 367 -8.87 -3.72 -6.69
CA VAL A 367 -9.84 -4.81 -6.84
C VAL A 367 -10.36 -4.78 -8.27
N PRO A 368 -10.33 -5.90 -9.02
CA PRO A 368 -10.85 -5.96 -10.38
C PRO A 368 -12.31 -5.49 -10.48
N TYR A 369 -12.63 -4.69 -11.50
CA TYR A 369 -13.97 -4.11 -11.72
C TYR A 369 -15.12 -5.11 -11.66
N LYS A 370 -14.89 -6.34 -12.11
CA LYS A 370 -15.90 -7.40 -12.04
C LYS A 370 -16.26 -7.80 -10.61
N LEU A 371 -15.26 -7.91 -9.74
CA LEU A 371 -15.49 -8.20 -8.33
C LEU A 371 -16.20 -7.01 -7.67
N LEU A 372 -15.89 -5.78 -8.08
CA LEU A 372 -16.61 -4.58 -7.64
C LEU A 372 -18.07 -4.59 -8.07
N TYR A 373 -18.35 -4.88 -9.34
CA TYR A 373 -19.71 -4.98 -9.88
C TYR A 373 -20.52 -6.07 -9.16
N PHE A 374 -19.89 -7.21 -8.94
CA PHE A 374 -20.47 -8.29 -8.15
C PHE A 374 -20.80 -7.81 -6.72
N ALA A 375 -19.83 -7.22 -6.03
CA ALA A 375 -20.01 -6.73 -4.66
C ALA A 375 -21.08 -5.63 -4.57
N GLY A 376 -21.13 -4.71 -5.53
CA GLY A 376 -22.16 -3.67 -5.61
C GLY A 376 -23.55 -4.27 -5.82
N THR A 377 -23.67 -5.29 -6.68
CA THR A 377 -24.92 -6.03 -6.87
C THR A 377 -25.38 -6.69 -5.56
N GLN A 378 -24.46 -7.27 -4.78
CA GLN A 378 -24.79 -7.84 -3.48
C GLN A 378 -25.23 -6.76 -2.48
N CYS A 379 -24.53 -5.63 -2.41
CA CYS A 379 -24.94 -4.50 -1.57
C CYS A 379 -26.37 -4.04 -1.88
N TYR A 380 -26.72 -3.85 -3.17
CA TYR A 380 -28.09 -3.49 -3.56
C TYR A 380 -29.12 -4.53 -3.12
N LYS A 381 -28.82 -5.83 -3.30
CA LYS A 381 -29.70 -6.91 -2.84
C LYS A 381 -29.91 -6.85 -1.33
N TYR A 382 -28.85 -6.60 -0.55
CA TYR A 382 -28.94 -6.49 0.91
C TYR A 382 -29.77 -5.28 1.34
N LEU A 383 -29.57 -4.11 0.73
CA LEU A 383 -30.35 -2.91 1.05
C LEU A 383 -31.86 -3.07 0.75
N GLN A 384 -32.22 -3.97 -0.16
CA GLN A 384 -33.62 -4.29 -0.49
C GLN A 384 -34.25 -5.33 0.45
N MET A 385 -33.47 -5.97 1.32
CA MET A 385 -34.01 -6.94 2.28
C MET A 385 -34.78 -6.22 3.41
N PRO A 386 -35.78 -6.88 4.02
CA PRO A 386 -36.43 -6.38 5.22
C PRO A 386 -35.38 -6.07 6.32
N ALA A 387 -35.58 -4.99 7.08
CA ALA A 387 -34.62 -4.52 8.10
C ALA A 387 -34.18 -5.65 9.06
N ASP A 388 -35.13 -6.49 9.47
CA ASP A 388 -34.93 -7.62 10.40
C ASP A 388 -34.03 -8.74 9.81
N SER A 389 -33.82 -8.75 8.50
CA SER A 389 -32.98 -9.71 7.77
C SER A 389 -31.64 -9.14 7.34
N GLN A 390 -31.40 -7.84 7.57
CA GLN A 390 -30.13 -7.21 7.25
C GLN A 390 -29.11 -7.54 8.34
N THR A 391 -27.91 -7.94 7.94
CA THR A 391 -26.75 -8.01 8.83
C THR A 391 -25.66 -7.08 8.32
N SER A 392 -25.08 -6.29 9.21
CA SER A 392 -23.92 -5.45 8.93
C SER A 392 -22.77 -6.27 8.35
N GLU A 393 -22.49 -7.45 8.90
CA GLU A 393 -21.35 -8.30 8.52
C GLU A 393 -21.28 -8.51 7.01
N LYS A 394 -22.40 -8.94 6.39
CA LYS A 394 -22.42 -9.22 4.95
C LYS A 394 -22.42 -7.96 4.11
N LEU A 395 -23.11 -6.89 4.55
CA LEU A 395 -23.08 -5.63 3.82
C LEU A 395 -21.66 -5.02 3.83
N MET A 396 -21.02 -5.00 5.00
CA MET A 396 -19.66 -4.49 5.20
C MET A 396 -18.64 -5.31 4.40
N PHE A 397 -18.82 -6.63 4.31
CA PHE A 397 -18.03 -7.52 3.47
C PHE A 397 -18.03 -7.10 1.99
N TYR A 398 -19.17 -6.67 1.44
CA TYR A 398 -19.27 -6.30 0.02
C TYR A 398 -18.97 -4.83 -0.28
N ILE A 399 -19.18 -3.91 0.67
CA ILE A 399 -18.87 -2.49 0.42
C ILE A 399 -17.38 -2.19 0.55
N GLU A 400 -16.66 -2.95 1.37
CA GLU A 400 -15.22 -2.82 1.58
C GLU A 400 -14.36 -2.81 0.30
N PRO A 401 -14.48 -3.78 -0.63
CA PRO A 401 -13.71 -3.76 -1.87
C PRO A 401 -13.97 -2.52 -2.73
N ILE A 402 -15.17 -1.95 -2.68
CA ILE A 402 -15.55 -0.75 -3.45
C ILE A 402 -14.89 0.49 -2.87
N ILE A 403 -14.82 0.57 -1.53
CA ILE A 403 -14.05 1.60 -0.82
C ILE A 403 -12.57 1.47 -1.14
N TYR A 404 -12.00 0.26 -1.11
CA TYR A 404 -10.60 0.02 -1.45
C TYR A 404 -10.28 0.43 -2.89
N ASN A 405 -11.15 0.11 -3.84
CA ASN A 405 -10.97 0.58 -5.21
C ASN A 405 -11.09 2.11 -5.33
N SER A 406 -11.99 2.74 -4.58
CA SER A 406 -12.12 4.21 -4.55
C SER A 406 -10.82 4.87 -4.08
N LYS A 407 -10.18 4.30 -3.04
CA LYS A 407 -8.84 4.71 -2.56
C LYS A 407 -7.77 4.54 -3.64
N ALA A 408 -7.79 3.43 -4.38
CA ALA A 408 -6.87 3.19 -5.48
C ALA A 408 -7.03 4.24 -6.61
N MET A 409 -8.27 4.61 -6.96
CA MET A 409 -8.53 5.64 -7.99
C MET A 409 -8.10 7.04 -7.53
N PHE A 410 -8.38 7.39 -6.27
CA PHE A 410 -7.91 8.64 -5.67
C PHE A 410 -6.38 8.75 -5.75
N LEU A 411 -5.66 7.72 -5.31
CA LEU A 411 -4.20 7.70 -5.37
C LEU A 411 -3.64 7.72 -6.80
N ALA A 412 -4.36 7.13 -7.75
CA ALA A 412 -3.97 7.14 -9.16
C ALA A 412 -4.26 8.48 -9.86
N GLY A 413 -4.77 9.49 -9.14
CA GLY A 413 -5.13 10.80 -9.70
C GLY A 413 -6.35 10.74 -10.64
N LYS A 414 -7.18 9.70 -10.53
CA LYS A 414 -8.37 9.46 -11.36
C LYS A 414 -9.61 9.99 -10.65
N SER A 415 -9.70 11.31 -10.54
CA SER A 415 -10.74 12.00 -9.76
C SER A 415 -12.16 11.73 -10.27
N GLU A 416 -12.38 11.67 -11.58
CA GLU A 416 -13.71 11.36 -12.16
C GLU A 416 -14.23 9.98 -11.72
N GLU A 417 -13.44 8.93 -11.92
CA GLU A 417 -13.75 7.54 -11.55
C GLU A 417 -13.93 7.39 -10.01
N TYR A 418 -13.21 8.20 -9.24
CA TYR A 418 -13.38 8.30 -7.80
C TYR A 418 -14.77 8.88 -7.43
N TYR A 419 -15.13 10.04 -7.98
CA TYR A 419 -16.41 10.70 -7.68
C TYR A 419 -17.63 9.94 -8.21
N GLU A 420 -17.48 9.07 -9.21
CA GLU A 420 -18.55 8.17 -9.67
C GLU A 420 -18.93 7.12 -8.62
N ASN A 421 -17.97 6.60 -7.86
CA ASN A 421 -18.21 5.54 -6.86
C ASN A 421 -18.75 6.08 -5.53
N LEU A 422 -18.41 7.33 -5.18
CA LEU A 422 -18.66 7.89 -3.86
C LEU A 422 -20.16 7.99 -3.48
N PRO A 423 -21.09 8.41 -4.36
CA PRO A 423 -22.52 8.48 -4.02
C PRO A 423 -23.10 7.12 -3.63
N PHE A 424 -22.67 6.06 -4.31
CA PHE A 424 -23.10 4.70 -3.99
C PHE A 424 -22.57 4.26 -2.62
N VAL A 425 -21.29 4.51 -2.33
CA VAL A 425 -20.70 4.22 -1.03
C VAL A 425 -21.41 4.99 0.09
N ALA A 426 -21.66 6.29 -0.12
CA ALA A 426 -22.37 7.12 0.84
C ALA A 426 -23.79 6.61 1.12
N GLN A 427 -24.52 6.22 0.07
CA GLN A 427 -25.85 5.64 0.20
C GLN A 427 -25.83 4.33 1.01
N VAL A 428 -24.89 3.42 0.72
CA VAL A 428 -24.80 2.12 1.41
C VAL A 428 -24.45 2.30 2.89
N LEU A 429 -23.46 3.14 3.19
CA LEU A 429 -22.98 3.34 4.56
C LEU A 429 -23.96 4.12 5.43
N GLY A 430 -24.67 5.09 4.85
CA GLY A 430 -25.66 5.92 5.55
C GLY A 430 -27.06 5.28 5.65
N ALA A 431 -27.36 4.25 4.86
CA ALA A 431 -28.64 3.54 4.94
C ALA A 431 -28.68 2.48 6.07
N PHE A 432 -27.57 2.21 6.75
CA PHE A 432 -27.51 1.15 7.75
C PHE A 432 -28.21 1.59 9.06
N PRO A 433 -29.27 0.89 9.51
CA PRO A 433 -30.22 1.47 10.46
C PRO A 433 -29.90 1.24 11.95
N PHE A 434 -28.84 0.50 12.29
CA PHE A 434 -28.49 0.19 13.68
C PHE A 434 -26.98 0.05 13.89
N LEU A 435 -26.52 0.26 15.12
CA LEU A 435 -25.14 0.01 15.51
C LEU A 435 -24.99 -1.40 16.08
N ASP A 436 -24.09 -2.19 15.49
CA ASP A 436 -23.66 -3.47 16.03
C ASP A 436 -22.12 -3.59 16.02
N SER A 437 -21.62 -4.71 16.55
CA SER A 437 -20.18 -4.95 16.67
C SER A 437 -19.45 -5.02 15.33
N HIS A 438 -20.09 -5.51 14.26
CA HIS A 438 -19.44 -5.63 12.96
C HIS A 438 -19.40 -4.29 12.24
N TYR A 439 -20.47 -3.49 12.32
CA TYR A 439 -20.47 -2.12 11.81
C TYR A 439 -19.40 -1.28 12.52
N LEU A 440 -19.35 -1.35 13.85
CA LEU A 440 -18.34 -0.62 14.62
C LEU A 440 -16.92 -1.06 14.26
N ALA A 441 -16.66 -2.37 14.17
CA ALA A 441 -15.35 -2.90 13.76
C ALA A 441 -14.97 -2.46 12.33
N PHE A 442 -15.93 -2.45 11.41
CA PHE A 442 -15.75 -1.97 10.06
C PHE A 442 -15.42 -0.47 10.03
N ALA A 443 -16.24 0.36 10.67
CA ALA A 443 -16.05 1.81 10.71
C ALA A 443 -14.71 2.18 11.35
N SER A 444 -14.38 1.55 12.49
CA SER A 444 -13.08 1.68 13.18
C SER A 444 -11.91 1.44 12.24
N ARG A 445 -11.96 0.36 11.45
CA ARG A 445 -10.90 -0.01 10.51
C ARG A 445 -10.81 0.95 9.33
N GLN A 446 -11.94 1.36 8.75
CA GLN A 446 -11.92 2.26 7.58
C GLN A 446 -11.47 3.67 7.95
N LEU A 447 -11.94 4.20 9.09
CA LEU A 447 -11.55 5.51 9.62
C LEU A 447 -10.06 5.59 9.98
N PHE A 448 -9.44 4.46 10.31
CA PHE A 448 -8.03 4.38 10.65
C PHE A 448 -7.21 3.58 9.63
N SER A 449 -7.63 3.54 8.36
CA SER A 449 -6.92 2.80 7.30
C SER A 449 -5.77 3.61 6.68
N THR A 450 -4.88 2.95 5.92
CA THR A 450 -3.73 3.56 5.20
C THR A 450 -4.08 4.81 4.39
N LEU A 451 -5.32 4.88 3.87
CA LEU A 451 -5.87 6.02 3.16
C LEU A 451 -7.26 6.32 3.71
N CYS A 452 -7.33 7.29 4.61
CA CYS A 452 -8.62 7.79 5.07
C CYS A 452 -9.18 8.71 4.00
N ASP A 453 -10.09 8.15 3.20
CA ASP A 453 -10.83 8.89 2.20
C ASP A 453 -11.86 9.79 2.89
N GLN A 454 -11.79 11.10 2.71
CA GLN A 454 -12.72 12.03 3.38
C GLN A 454 -14.17 11.70 3.05
N GLY A 455 -14.50 11.40 1.80
CA GLY A 455 -15.85 11.10 1.37
C GLY A 455 -16.43 9.87 2.09
N VAL A 456 -15.63 8.82 2.26
CA VAL A 456 -16.01 7.62 3.01
C VAL A 456 -16.03 7.88 4.52
N ALA A 457 -14.98 8.52 5.04
CA ALA A 457 -14.79 8.76 6.47
C ALA A 457 -15.85 9.70 7.03
N GLN A 458 -16.22 10.75 6.29
CA GLN A 458 -17.26 11.68 6.69
C GLN A 458 -18.58 10.93 6.86
N VAL A 459 -18.99 10.11 5.90
CA VAL A 459 -20.24 9.34 5.98
C VAL A 459 -20.22 8.39 7.18
N LEU A 460 -19.09 7.72 7.45
CA LEU A 460 -18.95 6.83 8.60
C LEU A 460 -19.08 7.60 9.92
N VAL A 461 -18.43 8.75 10.06
CA VAL A 461 -18.54 9.58 11.26
C VAL A 461 -19.97 10.07 11.43
N GLU A 462 -20.58 10.62 10.38
CA GLU A 462 -21.97 11.08 10.45
C GLU A 462 -22.90 9.95 10.90
N ASN A 463 -22.76 8.75 10.34
CA ASN A 463 -23.62 7.63 10.68
C ASN A 463 -23.37 7.12 12.11
N LEU A 464 -22.13 7.09 12.59
CA LEU A 464 -21.81 6.75 13.98
C LEU A 464 -22.49 7.72 14.98
N VAL A 465 -22.53 9.02 14.65
CA VAL A 465 -23.25 10.00 15.48
C VAL A 465 -24.76 9.75 15.43
N ARG A 466 -25.33 9.55 14.24
CA ARG A 466 -26.77 9.24 14.08
C ARG A 466 -27.19 7.96 14.79
N LEU A 467 -26.29 6.98 14.86
CA LEU A 467 -26.50 5.72 15.57
C LEU A 467 -26.14 5.80 17.07
N HIS A 468 -25.87 7.00 17.59
CA HIS A 468 -25.60 7.27 19.00
C HIS A 468 -24.44 6.45 19.59
N TYR A 469 -23.37 6.24 18.80
CA TYR A 469 -22.15 5.67 19.36
C TYR A 469 -21.56 6.60 20.43
N ASP A 470 -21.18 6.06 21.58
CA ASP A 470 -20.73 6.80 22.77
C ASP A 470 -19.29 6.48 23.18
N GLY A 471 -18.52 5.81 22.31
CA GLY A 471 -17.13 5.43 22.58
C GLY A 471 -16.10 6.35 21.93
N LYS A 472 -14.86 5.85 21.81
CA LYS A 472 -13.73 6.58 21.22
C LYS A 472 -13.15 5.81 20.03
N LEU A 473 -12.80 6.52 18.95
CA LEU A 473 -12.17 5.93 17.77
C LEU A 473 -11.01 6.79 17.27
N PHE A 474 -9.97 6.16 16.73
CA PHE A 474 -8.98 6.88 15.96
C PHE A 474 -9.49 7.16 14.56
N VAL A 475 -9.33 8.40 14.10
CA VAL A 475 -9.62 8.84 12.73
C VAL A 475 -8.32 9.34 12.13
N CYS A 476 -7.88 8.70 11.06
CA CYS A 476 -6.66 9.06 10.35
C CYS A 476 -6.94 10.23 9.39
N VAL A 477 -6.02 11.19 9.32
CA VAL A 477 -6.07 12.33 8.41
C VAL A 477 -4.69 12.46 7.79
N THR A 478 -4.50 11.94 6.57
CA THR A 478 -3.19 11.79 5.91
C THR A 478 -2.21 10.95 6.76
N ASN A 479 -1.14 11.56 7.30
CA ASN A 479 -0.18 10.91 8.20
C ASN A 479 -0.38 11.31 9.67
N ALA A 480 -1.46 12.02 9.99
CA ALA A 480 -1.85 12.38 11.36
C ALA A 480 -3.09 11.59 11.78
N TYR A 481 -3.43 11.65 13.06
CA TYR A 481 -4.65 11.03 13.56
C TYR A 481 -5.26 11.80 14.73
N ASN A 482 -6.58 11.76 14.80
CA ASN A 482 -7.38 12.29 15.89
C ASN A 482 -7.96 11.13 16.71
N LEU A 483 -7.94 11.25 18.04
CA LEU A 483 -8.77 10.41 18.89
C LEU A 483 -10.11 11.13 19.08
N VAL A 484 -11.16 10.63 18.42
CA VAL A 484 -12.50 11.22 18.47
C VAL A 484 -13.30 10.57 19.59
N ASP A 485 -13.79 11.37 20.52
CA ASP A 485 -14.59 10.94 21.68
C ASP A 485 -16.07 11.25 21.44
N PHE A 486 -16.85 10.27 20.99
CA PHE A 486 -18.25 10.48 20.67
C PHE A 486 -19.14 10.66 21.92
N SER A 487 -18.65 10.28 23.12
CA SER A 487 -19.40 10.42 24.37
C SER A 487 -19.72 11.87 24.74
N VAL A 488 -18.93 12.84 24.24
CA VAL A 488 -19.09 14.26 24.60
C VAL A 488 -20.06 15.02 23.72
N LEU A 489 -20.66 14.37 22.70
CA LEU A 489 -21.55 15.04 21.74
C LEU A 489 -22.92 15.40 22.32
N GLY A 490 -23.40 14.65 23.33
CA GLY A 490 -24.64 14.97 24.06
C GLY A 490 -25.84 15.26 23.16
N GLU A 491 -26.56 16.36 23.44
CA GLU A 491 -27.74 16.80 22.66
C GLU A 491 -27.42 17.24 21.23
N PHE A 492 -26.14 17.52 20.90
CA PHE A 492 -25.76 17.92 19.54
C PHE A 492 -25.86 16.77 18.54
N ALA A 493 -25.85 15.51 19.01
CA ALA A 493 -25.98 14.32 18.18
C ALA A 493 -27.35 14.21 17.45
N GLU A 494 -28.34 15.04 17.78
CA GLU A 494 -29.63 15.10 17.09
C GLU A 494 -29.71 16.22 16.03
N ASN A 495 -28.67 17.04 15.90
CA ASN A 495 -28.65 18.20 15.02
C ASN A 495 -27.90 17.92 13.72
N GLU A 496 -28.62 17.69 12.63
CA GLU A 496 -28.03 17.36 11.32
C GLU A 496 -26.97 18.34 10.81
N ALA A 497 -27.12 19.64 11.07
CA ALA A 497 -26.11 20.63 10.68
C ALA A 497 -24.83 20.50 11.52
N PHE A 498 -24.96 20.14 12.80
CA PHE A 498 -23.81 19.82 13.65
C PHE A 498 -23.15 18.52 13.20
N ILE A 499 -23.93 17.45 13.00
CA ILE A 499 -23.39 16.12 12.65
C ILE A 499 -22.50 16.21 11.41
N ARG A 500 -22.98 16.88 10.36
CA ARG A 500 -22.22 17.08 9.11
C ARG A 500 -20.98 17.94 9.34
N ALA A 501 -21.12 19.08 10.03
CA ALA A 501 -19.98 19.96 10.29
C ALA A 501 -18.90 19.28 11.13
N PHE A 502 -19.31 18.56 12.18
CA PHE A 502 -18.45 17.77 13.05
C PHE A 502 -17.70 16.70 12.26
N ALA A 503 -18.42 15.93 11.43
CA ALA A 503 -17.83 14.89 10.59
C ALA A 503 -16.80 15.46 9.61
N THR A 504 -17.08 16.61 8.99
CA THR A 504 -16.12 17.32 8.16
C THR A 504 -14.88 17.73 8.97
N CYS A 505 -15.06 18.38 10.13
CA CYS A 505 -13.95 18.80 10.98
C CYS A 505 -13.00 17.65 11.34
N VAL A 506 -13.53 16.53 11.84
CA VAL A 506 -12.68 15.42 12.34
C VAL A 506 -11.97 14.66 11.22
N THR A 507 -12.43 14.76 9.98
CA THR A 507 -11.88 14.04 8.83
C THR A 507 -10.86 14.84 8.03
N ILE A 508 -10.84 16.18 8.16
CA ILE A 508 -9.87 17.03 7.46
C ILE A 508 -8.85 17.68 8.40
N ALA A 509 -9.20 17.89 9.66
CA ALA A 509 -8.33 18.61 10.56
C ALA A 509 -7.25 17.69 11.12
N ARG A 510 -5.99 18.12 11.03
CA ARG A 510 -4.84 17.32 11.43
C ARG A 510 -4.78 17.04 12.93
N ARG A 511 -5.30 17.97 13.75
CA ARG A 511 -5.32 17.88 15.22
C ARG A 511 -6.48 18.64 15.81
N VAL A 512 -7.50 17.93 16.26
CA VAL A 512 -8.59 18.58 17.00
C VAL A 512 -9.08 17.70 18.14
N GLU A 513 -9.29 18.33 19.30
CA GLU A 513 -9.97 17.71 20.43
C GLU A 513 -11.48 17.77 20.24
N THR A 514 -12.17 16.65 20.51
CA THR A 514 -13.62 16.57 20.28
C THR A 514 -14.41 17.57 21.12
N GLN A 515 -14.02 17.82 22.37
CA GLN A 515 -14.66 18.82 23.22
C GLN A 515 -14.49 20.23 22.67
N ALA A 516 -13.32 20.57 22.12
CA ALA A 516 -13.09 21.88 21.52
C ALA A 516 -14.05 22.15 20.35
N LEU A 517 -14.32 21.14 19.52
CA LEU A 517 -15.32 21.26 18.43
C LEU A 517 -16.73 21.52 18.96
N VAL A 518 -17.14 20.83 20.04
CA VAL A 518 -18.44 21.06 20.68
C VAL A 518 -18.54 22.50 21.20
N ASP A 519 -17.50 23.00 21.86
CA ASP A 519 -17.45 24.35 22.40
C ASP A 519 -17.45 25.42 21.28
N ALA A 520 -16.72 25.16 20.19
CA ALA A 520 -16.72 26.02 19.01
C ALA A 520 -18.09 26.04 18.32
N TYR A 521 -18.77 24.90 18.20
CA TYR A 521 -20.12 24.88 17.64
C TYR A 521 -21.10 25.71 18.48
N ASN A 522 -21.03 25.61 19.81
CA ASN A 522 -21.84 26.44 20.70
C ASN A 522 -21.58 27.92 20.52
N THR A 523 -20.31 28.29 20.39
CA THR A 523 -19.86 29.65 20.11
C THR A 523 -20.46 30.13 18.79
N VAL A 524 -20.28 29.39 17.70
CA VAL A 524 -20.77 29.73 16.35
C VAL A 524 -22.31 29.80 16.31
N LYS A 525 -23.03 28.89 17.00
CA LYS A 525 -24.49 28.87 17.07
C LYS A 525 -25.09 30.13 17.69
N GLN A 526 -24.43 30.74 18.69
CA GLN A 526 -24.89 32.00 19.30
C GLN A 526 -24.86 33.18 18.32
N PHE A 527 -24.02 33.10 17.28
CA PHE A 527 -23.89 34.12 16.25
C PHE A 527 -24.85 33.92 15.05
N LEU A 528 -25.43 32.73 14.89
CA LEU A 528 -26.40 32.40 13.84
C LEU A 528 -27.82 32.75 14.30
N SER A 529 -28.19 34.03 14.19
CA SER A 529 -29.51 34.54 14.59
C SER A 529 -30.70 33.99 13.79
N GLU A 530 -30.46 33.22 12.71
CA GLU A 530 -31.49 32.47 11.97
C GLU A 530 -31.03 31.02 11.72
N LYS A 531 -31.98 30.07 11.69
CA LYS A 531 -31.70 28.65 11.45
C LYS A 531 -30.95 28.48 10.12
N PRO A 532 -29.72 27.96 10.11
CA PRO A 532 -28.99 27.73 8.87
C PRO A 532 -29.72 26.70 7.99
N LYS A 533 -29.77 26.94 6.68
CA LYS A 533 -30.28 25.97 5.69
C LYS A 533 -29.30 24.80 5.52
N GLU A 534 -29.74 23.67 4.97
CA GLU A 534 -28.96 22.41 4.89
C GLU A 534 -27.59 22.52 4.16
N ASN A 535 -27.38 23.53 3.31
CA ASN A 535 -26.10 23.79 2.64
C ASN A 535 -25.05 24.56 3.48
N VAL A 536 -25.30 24.79 4.78
CA VAL A 536 -24.42 25.58 5.67
C VAL A 536 -23.42 24.70 6.46
N SER A 537 -23.46 23.37 6.28
CA SER A 537 -22.62 22.43 7.05
C SER A 537 -21.12 22.61 6.83
N ASN A 538 -20.69 22.83 5.57
CA ASN A 538 -19.28 23.10 5.25
C ASN A 538 -18.83 24.44 5.84
N MET A 539 -19.73 25.43 5.88
CA MET A 539 -19.46 26.76 6.43
C MET A 539 -19.33 26.71 7.96
N LEU A 540 -20.19 25.92 8.62
CA LEU A 540 -20.12 25.63 10.06
C LEU A 540 -18.82 24.91 10.41
N ALA A 541 -18.42 23.91 9.62
CA ALA A 541 -17.17 23.19 9.83
C ALA A 541 -15.96 24.14 9.78
N TYR A 542 -15.88 24.98 8.74
CA TYR A 542 -14.81 25.96 8.62
C TYR A 542 -14.76 26.94 9.81
N ALA A 543 -15.92 27.47 10.23
CA ALA A 543 -15.99 28.35 11.40
C ALA A 543 -15.56 27.64 12.70
N MET A 544 -15.98 26.39 12.90
CA MET A 544 -15.56 25.59 14.05
C MET A 544 -14.04 25.38 14.05
N LEU A 545 -13.45 25.06 12.91
CA LEU A 545 -12.00 24.85 12.79
C LEU A 545 -11.20 26.13 13.07
N LYS A 546 -11.64 27.29 12.53
CA LYS A 546 -10.98 28.57 12.82
C LYS A 546 -11.03 28.98 14.29
N VAL A 547 -12.10 28.61 15.00
CA VAL A 547 -12.22 28.86 16.45
C VAL A 547 -11.35 27.89 17.25
N CYS A 548 -11.28 26.62 16.85
CA CYS A 548 -10.52 25.58 17.56
C CYS A 548 -9.01 25.61 17.30
N ASP A 549 -8.58 26.01 16.10
CA ASP A 549 -7.19 26.00 15.66
C ASP A 549 -6.87 27.29 14.91
N ILE A 550 -6.25 28.23 15.63
CA ILE A 550 -5.82 29.53 15.10
C ILE A 550 -4.77 29.37 13.99
N SER A 551 -4.06 28.23 13.95
CA SER A 551 -3.06 27.93 12.92
C SER A 551 -3.64 27.21 11.70
N PHE A 552 -4.96 26.97 11.66
CA PHE A 552 -5.64 26.35 10.53
C PHE A 552 -5.48 27.23 9.28
N ASP A 553 -4.69 26.72 8.32
CA ASP A 553 -4.29 27.41 7.10
C ASP A 553 -5.48 27.61 6.15
N ASP A 554 -5.65 28.84 5.67
CA ASP A 554 -6.67 29.20 4.68
C ASP A 554 -6.44 28.54 3.32
N ASN A 555 -5.23 28.03 3.04
CA ASN A 555 -4.96 27.27 1.81
C ASN A 555 -5.80 25.98 1.65
N TYR A 556 -6.39 25.45 2.74
CA TYR A 556 -7.33 24.32 2.69
C TYR A 556 -8.74 24.70 2.22
N LEU A 557 -9.04 26.01 2.12
CA LEU A 557 -10.29 26.50 1.58
C LEU A 557 -10.47 25.98 0.16
N ASP A 558 -9.49 26.16 -0.71
CA ASP A 558 -9.60 25.87 -2.14
C ASP A 558 -9.87 24.38 -2.45
N GLU A 559 -9.46 23.47 -1.57
CA GLU A 559 -9.57 22.02 -1.75
C GLU A 559 -10.88 21.44 -1.18
N TYR A 560 -11.41 22.02 -0.09
CA TYR A 560 -12.53 21.44 0.67
C TYR A 560 -13.72 22.38 0.88
N PHE A 561 -13.58 23.67 0.59
CA PHE A 561 -14.57 24.73 0.83
C PHE A 561 -14.69 25.68 -0.38
N LEU A 562 -15.90 25.91 -0.91
CA LEU A 562 -16.04 26.71 -2.14
C LEU A 562 -15.63 28.19 -1.92
N HIS A 563 -14.85 28.78 -2.85
CA HIS A 563 -14.35 30.19 -2.83
C HIS A 563 -15.43 31.29 -2.65
N GLY A 564 -16.72 30.94 -2.65
CA GLY A 564 -17.83 31.89 -2.45
C GLY A 564 -18.03 32.33 -1.00
N ASP A 565 -17.43 31.64 -0.03
CA ASP A 565 -17.82 31.77 1.40
C ASP A 565 -16.90 32.68 2.25
N GLU A 566 -15.68 33.04 1.81
CA GLU A 566 -14.77 33.89 2.61
C GLU A 566 -15.32 35.29 2.89
N LYS A 567 -15.91 35.94 1.87
CA LYS A 567 -16.38 37.34 1.97
C LYS A 567 -17.63 37.53 2.83
N LEU A 568 -18.45 36.49 3.02
CA LEU A 568 -19.62 36.60 3.90
C LEU A 568 -19.24 36.58 5.39
N TYR A 569 -18.05 36.06 5.77
CA TYR A 569 -17.76 35.75 7.18
C TYR A 569 -16.44 36.30 7.74
N ALA A 570 -15.72 37.15 7.00
CA ALA A 570 -14.61 37.95 7.53
C ALA A 570 -15.00 38.76 8.80
N LYS A 571 -16.30 39.05 8.99
CA LYS A 571 -16.83 39.72 10.18
C LYS A 571 -16.95 38.80 11.41
N TYR A 572 -17.20 37.50 11.21
CA TYR A 572 -17.35 36.53 12.31
C TYR A 572 -16.00 36.03 12.81
N ILE A 573 -15.04 35.77 11.92
CA ILE A 573 -13.66 35.43 12.27
C ILE A 573 -13.00 36.59 13.04
N ALA A 574 -13.18 37.83 12.56
CA ALA A 574 -12.65 39.02 13.23
C ALA A 574 -13.27 39.32 14.61
N GLU A 575 -14.44 38.74 14.94
CA GLU A 575 -15.10 38.88 16.24
C GLU A 575 -14.80 37.71 17.19
N SER A 576 -14.63 36.47 16.70
CA SER A 576 -14.18 35.34 17.53
C SER A 576 -12.72 35.50 17.98
N GLU A 577 -11.84 35.99 17.10
CA GLU A 577 -10.44 36.30 17.41
C GLU A 577 -10.25 37.39 18.48
N LYS A 578 -11.29 38.20 18.75
CA LYS A 578 -11.29 39.22 19.81
C LYS A 578 -11.61 38.68 21.20
N GLN A 579 -12.19 37.48 21.32
CA GLN A 579 -12.55 36.87 22.61
C GLN A 579 -11.54 35.82 23.08
N THR A 580 -10.77 35.22 22.17
CA THR A 580 -9.67 34.27 22.49
C THR A 580 -8.32 34.95 22.74
N ARG A 581 -8.20 36.26 22.57
CA ARG A 581 -7.10 37.11 23.07
C ARG A 581 -7.57 37.89 24.29
#